data_AF-A0A3D0K1D0-F1
#
_entry.id   AF-A0A3D0K1D0-F1
#
_cell.length_a   1.000
_cell.length_b   1.000
_cell.length_c   1.000
_cell.angle_alpha   90.00
_cell.angle_beta   90.00
_cell.angle_gamma   90.00
#
_symmetry.space_group_name_H-M   'P 1'
#
loop_
_entity.id
_entity.type
_entity.pdbx_description
1 polymer ?
#
loop_
_entity_poly.entity_id
_entity_poly.type
_entity_poly.pdbx_seq_one_letter_code
_entity_poly.pdbx_strand_id
1 'polypeptide(L)'
;MIVLFNILIIGIVLLIAYWWMDQGFFSSMLHLLAVIAAGCLAFAFWEPLAIDVLLSGGVFDSYAMGITLGGLFAIFLVILRATSDSLVRANIILPAGADKTMGAILGLFSGVLTVGFTLTAIGLLQGPHEMMGYKGFGRQRGQPGVIAEAGPQLWMPVDRWSNAFFDWLSVSTIRPDISGAPLMQYNPELYKMGSLLRDNYNAGEGQVSMPADGAEIPRVAKIDGADMWVVQTNFKSSSRDFGRQLVLSSSQVRLVGSARGTKAPDVIYPIGWVQSSVETGLPTTYMFDDPANFASGTPGQNESQMAFFFEAPSGFSPEFIQLRGTRFDLPDATSANASDLAFLGGGTSGGVQDDRQLGLPIDDAVDVSKRVANFRPSVNRIPGSMQLTEDNEFDSGFLRLP
;
A
#
# COMPACT_ATOMS: atom_id res chain seq x y z
N MET A 1 -6.29 16.41 -15.52
CA MET A 1 -6.52 14.95 -15.50
C MET A 1 -7.44 14.52 -14.36
N ILE A 2 -7.21 14.95 -13.11
CA ILE A 2 -8.07 14.56 -11.96
C ILE A 2 -9.56 14.92 -12.13
N VAL A 3 -9.88 16.06 -12.74
CA VAL A 3 -11.27 16.48 -13.02
C VAL A 3 -11.95 15.47 -13.94
N LEU A 4 -11.26 15.01 -14.98
CA LEU A 4 -11.79 13.99 -15.91
C LEU A 4 -12.01 12.67 -15.19
N PHE A 5 -11.10 12.27 -14.30
CA PHE A 5 -11.23 11.05 -13.51
C PHE A 5 -12.45 11.09 -12.58
N ASN A 6 -12.68 12.23 -11.91
CA ASN A 6 -13.88 12.43 -11.09
C ASN A 6 -15.18 12.39 -11.88
N ILE A 7 -15.23 13.08 -13.03
CA ILE A 7 -16.38 13.05 -13.93
C ILE A 7 -16.65 11.62 -14.42
N LEU A 8 -15.60 10.86 -14.72
CA LEU A 8 -15.71 9.46 -15.13
C LEU A 8 -16.29 8.59 -14.00
N ILE A 9 -15.80 8.71 -12.76
CA ILE A 9 -16.32 7.96 -11.60
C ILE A 9 -17.80 8.28 -11.37
N ILE A 10 -18.16 9.56 -11.31
CA ILE A 10 -19.54 10.00 -11.14
C ILE A 10 -20.41 9.53 -12.31
N GLY A 11 -19.91 9.65 -13.54
CA GLY A 11 -20.60 9.20 -14.75
C GLY A 11 -20.90 7.71 -14.74
N ILE A 12 -19.95 6.86 -14.33
CA ILE A 12 -20.14 5.41 -14.24
C ILE A 12 -21.19 5.08 -13.16
N VAL A 13 -21.11 5.70 -11.98
CA VAL A 13 -22.10 5.48 -10.91
C VAL A 13 -23.51 5.88 -11.37
N LEU A 14 -23.65 7.05 -12.01
CA LEU A 14 -24.94 7.50 -12.54
C LEU A 14 -25.44 6.63 -13.69
N LEU A 15 -24.55 6.09 -14.52
CA LEU A 15 -24.92 5.16 -15.59
C LEU A 15 -25.47 3.85 -15.03
N ILE A 16 -24.85 3.31 -13.96
CA ILE A 16 -25.35 2.13 -13.27
C ILE A 16 -26.72 2.43 -12.65
N ALA A 17 -26.87 3.57 -11.96
CA ALA A 17 -28.14 3.99 -11.38
C ALA A 17 -29.25 4.14 -12.44
N TYR A 18 -28.92 4.76 -13.58
CA TYR A 18 -29.83 4.91 -14.72
C TYR A 18 -30.24 3.56 -15.32
N TRP A 19 -29.28 2.63 -15.51
CA TRP A 19 -29.58 1.31 -16.02
C TRP A 19 -30.57 0.54 -15.13
N TRP A 20 -30.39 0.63 -13.81
CA TRP A 20 -31.27 -0.04 -12.85
C TRP A 20 -32.61 0.66 -12.64
N MET A 21 -32.70 1.96 -12.91
CA MET A 21 -33.98 2.68 -12.96
C MET A 21 -34.94 2.05 -13.97
N ASP A 22 -34.46 1.63 -15.14
CA ASP A 22 -35.29 1.03 -16.19
C ASP A 22 -35.69 -0.43 -15.91
N GLN A 23 -34.94 -1.13 -15.05
CA GLN A 23 -35.22 -2.52 -14.66
C GLN A 23 -36.22 -2.65 -13.50
N GLY A 24 -36.50 -1.55 -12.80
CA GLY A 24 -37.45 -1.50 -11.69
C GLY A 24 -36.83 -1.87 -10.32
N PHE A 25 -37.61 -1.62 -9.27
CA PHE A 25 -37.19 -1.68 -7.87
C PHE A 25 -36.66 -3.06 -7.47
N PHE A 26 -37.47 -4.10 -7.65
CA PHE A 26 -37.14 -5.41 -7.10
C PHE A 26 -35.92 -6.05 -7.79
N SER A 27 -35.75 -5.82 -9.09
CA SER A 27 -34.55 -6.22 -9.83
C SER A 27 -33.29 -5.50 -9.31
N SER A 28 -33.37 -4.19 -9.09
CA SER A 28 -32.26 -3.41 -8.52
C SER A 28 -31.91 -3.83 -7.08
N MET A 29 -32.91 -4.22 -6.27
CA MET A 29 -32.72 -4.71 -4.91
C MET A 29 -31.96 -6.04 -4.90
N LEU A 30 -32.35 -6.99 -5.76
CA LEU A 30 -31.63 -8.25 -5.91
C LEU A 30 -30.20 -8.05 -6.38
N HIS A 31 -29.98 -7.10 -7.30
CA HIS A 31 -28.64 -6.75 -7.74
C HIS A 31 -27.79 -6.15 -6.62
N LEU A 32 -28.34 -5.21 -5.83
CA LEU A 32 -27.63 -4.65 -4.68
C LEU A 32 -27.23 -5.73 -3.68
N LEU A 33 -28.15 -6.66 -3.36
CA LEU A 33 -27.85 -7.79 -2.47
C LEU A 33 -26.76 -8.70 -3.06
N ALA A 34 -26.79 -8.95 -4.38
CA ALA A 34 -25.74 -9.71 -5.05
C ALA A 34 -24.39 -9.00 -5.01
N VAL A 35 -24.33 -7.67 -5.16
CA VAL A 35 -23.10 -6.88 -5.04
C VAL A 35 -22.54 -6.95 -3.62
N ILE A 36 -23.39 -6.82 -2.60
CA ILE A 36 -22.97 -6.94 -1.20
C ILE A 36 -22.40 -8.34 -0.94
N ALA A 37 -23.14 -9.40 -1.30
CA ALA A 37 -22.71 -10.77 -1.07
C ALA A 37 -21.43 -11.12 -1.87
N ALA A 38 -21.34 -10.69 -3.14
CA ALA A 38 -20.15 -10.88 -3.97
C ALA A 38 -18.92 -10.17 -3.38
N GLY A 39 -19.07 -8.95 -2.87
CA GLY A 39 -17.99 -8.22 -2.21
C GLY A 39 -17.49 -8.92 -0.95
N CYS A 40 -18.40 -9.47 -0.14
CA CYS A 40 -18.03 -10.24 1.05
C CYS A 40 -17.24 -11.51 0.70
N LEU A 41 -17.72 -12.26 -0.30
CA LEU A 41 -17.05 -13.46 -0.78
C LEU A 41 -15.69 -13.13 -1.43
N ALA A 42 -15.60 -12.05 -2.19
CA ALA A 42 -14.32 -11.61 -2.75
C ALA A 42 -13.32 -11.28 -1.63
N PHE A 43 -13.72 -10.54 -0.59
CA PHE A 43 -12.86 -10.28 0.57
C PHE A 43 -12.53 -11.52 1.40
N ALA A 44 -13.37 -12.55 1.39
CA ALA A 44 -13.11 -13.83 2.04
C ALA A 44 -11.97 -14.61 1.34
N PHE A 45 -12.00 -14.65 0.01
CA PHE A 45 -11.15 -15.55 -0.78
C PHE A 45 -9.92 -14.88 -1.40
N TRP A 46 -9.86 -13.55 -1.48
CA TRP A 46 -8.82 -12.90 -2.27
C TRP A 46 -7.40 -13.05 -1.71
N GLU A 47 -7.18 -12.94 -0.40
CA GLU A 47 -5.80 -13.03 0.14
C GLU A 47 -5.25 -14.44 0.07
N PRO A 48 -5.96 -15.50 0.52
CA PRO A 48 -5.41 -16.85 0.43
C PRO A 48 -5.15 -17.23 -1.03
N LEU A 49 -6.04 -16.82 -1.95
CA LEU A 49 -5.85 -17.11 -3.37
C LEU A 49 -4.70 -16.30 -4.00
N ALA A 50 -4.55 -15.02 -3.63
CA ALA A 50 -3.49 -14.18 -4.18
C ALA A 50 -2.11 -14.57 -3.62
N ILE A 51 -2.02 -14.77 -2.32
CA ILE A 51 -0.76 -15.00 -1.58
C ILE A 51 -0.30 -16.46 -1.67
N ASP A 52 -1.21 -17.42 -1.46
CA ASP A 52 -0.79 -18.83 -1.36
C ASP A 52 -0.76 -19.54 -2.73
N VAL A 53 -1.52 -19.05 -3.72
CA VAL A 53 -1.65 -19.71 -5.03
C VAL A 53 -0.99 -18.93 -6.15
N LEU A 54 -1.19 -17.61 -6.21
CA LEU A 54 -0.72 -16.81 -7.36
C LEU A 54 0.71 -16.29 -7.20
N LEU A 55 1.10 -15.88 -5.99
CA LEU A 55 2.43 -15.38 -5.67
C LEU A 55 3.44 -16.55 -5.65
N SER A 56 4.05 -16.82 -6.79
CA SER A 56 4.95 -17.98 -7.01
C SER A 56 6.31 -17.60 -7.61
N GLY A 57 6.67 -16.32 -7.63
CA GLY A 57 7.92 -15.81 -8.18
C GLY A 57 7.85 -15.50 -9.68
N GLY A 58 6.65 -15.21 -10.20
CA GLY A 58 6.40 -14.94 -11.61
C GLY A 58 6.18 -13.47 -11.95
N VAL A 59 6.12 -13.16 -13.25
CA VAL A 59 5.80 -11.80 -13.74
C VAL A 59 4.39 -11.32 -13.38
N PHE A 60 3.52 -12.23 -12.92
CA PHE A 60 2.14 -11.92 -12.51
C PHE A 60 2.02 -11.56 -11.02
N ASP A 61 3.08 -11.76 -10.23
CA ASP A 61 3.07 -11.51 -8.78
C ASP A 61 2.67 -10.07 -8.45
N SER A 62 3.12 -9.11 -9.24
CA SER A 62 2.84 -7.68 -9.06
C SER A 62 1.38 -7.28 -9.33
N TYR A 63 0.62 -8.11 -10.03
CA TYR A 63 -0.78 -7.87 -10.34
C TYR A 63 -1.71 -8.80 -9.59
N ALA A 64 -1.17 -9.82 -8.91
CA ALA A 64 -1.91 -10.90 -8.27
C ALA A 64 -2.98 -10.36 -7.30
N MET A 65 -2.62 -9.43 -6.42
CA MET A 65 -3.51 -8.87 -5.41
C MET A 65 -4.75 -8.21 -6.02
N GLY A 66 -4.55 -7.27 -6.96
CA GLY A 66 -5.65 -6.53 -7.58
C GLY A 66 -6.48 -7.37 -8.55
N ILE A 67 -5.85 -8.20 -9.39
CA ILE A 67 -6.58 -9.06 -10.35
C ILE A 67 -7.41 -10.09 -9.61
N THR A 68 -6.89 -10.69 -8.53
CA THR A 68 -7.61 -11.69 -7.76
C THR A 68 -8.82 -11.07 -7.09
N LEU A 69 -8.66 -9.92 -6.42
CA LEU A 69 -9.76 -9.23 -5.76
C LEU A 69 -10.87 -8.82 -6.75
N GLY A 70 -10.50 -8.13 -7.83
CA GLY A 70 -11.45 -7.69 -8.86
C GLY A 70 -12.08 -8.85 -9.64
N GLY A 71 -11.28 -9.87 -9.96
CA GLY A 71 -11.71 -11.06 -10.69
C GLY A 71 -12.70 -11.91 -9.89
N LEU A 72 -12.41 -12.18 -8.61
CA LEU A 72 -13.33 -12.91 -7.73
C LEU A 72 -14.65 -12.16 -7.57
N PHE A 73 -14.60 -10.85 -7.38
CA PHE A 73 -15.82 -10.04 -7.29
C PHE A 73 -16.67 -10.15 -8.56
N ALA A 74 -16.06 -10.01 -9.74
CA ALA A 74 -16.77 -10.15 -11.01
C ALA A 74 -17.39 -11.56 -11.18
N ILE A 75 -16.62 -12.62 -10.85
CA ILE A 75 -17.09 -14.01 -10.94
C ILE A 75 -18.27 -14.25 -9.99
N PHE A 76 -18.14 -13.89 -8.71
CA PHE A 76 -19.21 -14.08 -7.73
C PHE A 76 -20.44 -13.25 -8.09
N LEU A 77 -20.26 -12.02 -8.57
CA LEU A 77 -21.37 -11.17 -8.99
C LEU A 77 -22.14 -11.78 -10.17
N VAL A 78 -21.43 -12.30 -11.18
CA VAL A 78 -22.07 -12.98 -12.32
C VAL A 78 -22.81 -14.23 -11.88
N ILE A 79 -22.21 -15.06 -11.04
CA ILE A 79 -22.84 -16.28 -10.52
C ILE A 79 -24.09 -15.93 -9.72
N LEU A 80 -23.99 -15.06 -8.73
CA LEU A 80 -25.10 -14.66 -7.88
C LEU A 80 -26.22 -14.00 -8.69
N ARG A 81 -25.86 -13.21 -9.70
CA ARG A 81 -26.85 -12.56 -10.57
C ARG A 81 -27.58 -13.59 -11.44
N ALA A 82 -26.85 -14.48 -12.11
CA ALA A 82 -27.43 -15.54 -12.92
C ALA A 82 -28.31 -16.49 -12.08
N THR A 83 -27.89 -16.82 -10.86
CA THR A 83 -28.69 -17.61 -9.93
C THR A 83 -29.96 -16.85 -9.51
N SER A 84 -29.86 -15.57 -9.17
CA SER A 84 -31.02 -14.76 -8.82
C SER A 84 -32.03 -14.69 -9.98
N ASP A 85 -31.57 -14.49 -11.21
CA ASP A 85 -32.45 -14.41 -12.38
C ASP A 85 -33.10 -15.75 -12.73
N SER A 86 -32.44 -16.88 -12.41
CA SER A 86 -33.01 -18.21 -12.61
C SER A 86 -34.06 -18.57 -11.55
N LEU A 87 -33.81 -18.20 -10.28
CA LEU A 87 -34.69 -18.51 -9.16
C LEU A 87 -35.90 -17.57 -9.10
N VAL A 88 -35.70 -16.30 -9.42
CA VAL A 88 -36.74 -15.27 -9.30
C VAL A 88 -37.40 -15.04 -10.65
N ARG A 89 -38.52 -15.74 -10.89
CA ARG A 89 -39.24 -15.70 -12.17
C ARG A 89 -40.26 -14.56 -12.30
N ALA A 90 -40.59 -13.88 -11.20
CA ALA A 90 -41.63 -12.85 -11.18
C ALA A 90 -41.14 -11.57 -10.50
N ASN A 91 -41.56 -10.42 -11.03
CA ASN A 91 -41.23 -9.10 -10.51
C ASN A 91 -42.38 -8.55 -9.65
N ILE A 92 -42.05 -7.74 -8.63
CA ILE A 92 -43.05 -7.03 -7.83
C ILE A 92 -43.57 -5.86 -8.66
N ILE A 93 -44.89 -5.78 -8.84
CA ILE A 93 -45.53 -4.71 -9.61
C ILE A 93 -45.76 -3.52 -8.69
N LEU A 94 -45.07 -2.42 -8.95
CA LEU A 94 -45.26 -1.14 -8.27
C LEU A 94 -45.77 -0.07 -9.24
N PRO A 95 -46.36 1.04 -8.73
CA PRO A 95 -46.66 2.20 -9.56
C PRO A 95 -45.39 2.70 -10.28
N ALA A 96 -45.50 2.99 -11.58
CA ALA A 96 -44.33 3.25 -12.44
C ALA A 96 -43.37 4.33 -11.91
N GLY A 97 -43.88 5.37 -11.26
CA GLY A 97 -43.04 6.39 -10.64
C GLY A 97 -42.22 5.85 -9.47
N ALA A 98 -42.87 5.14 -8.55
CA ALA A 98 -42.21 4.55 -7.39
C ALA A 98 -41.20 3.46 -7.79
N ASP A 99 -41.56 2.64 -8.77
CA ASP A 99 -40.71 1.54 -9.26
C ASP A 99 -39.37 2.06 -9.82
N LYS A 100 -39.44 3.09 -10.68
CA LYS A 100 -38.26 3.73 -11.26
C LYS A 100 -37.42 4.46 -10.23
N THR A 101 -38.04 5.28 -9.37
CA THR A 101 -37.30 6.07 -8.37
C THR A 101 -36.58 5.17 -7.38
N MET A 102 -37.25 4.14 -6.85
CA MET A 102 -36.61 3.21 -5.93
C MET A 102 -35.55 2.36 -6.64
N GLY A 103 -35.79 1.98 -7.89
CA GLY A 103 -34.81 1.34 -8.77
C GLY A 103 -33.52 2.17 -8.94
N ALA A 104 -33.67 3.46 -9.18
CA ALA A 104 -32.55 4.40 -9.32
C ALA A 104 -31.75 4.56 -8.02
N ILE A 105 -32.42 4.67 -6.87
CA ILE A 105 -31.77 4.82 -5.56
C ILE A 105 -30.94 3.57 -5.22
N LEU A 106 -31.53 2.38 -5.38
CA LEU A 106 -30.81 1.13 -5.12
C LEU A 106 -29.70 0.90 -6.15
N GLY A 107 -29.94 1.25 -7.41
CA GLY A 107 -28.93 1.27 -8.46
C GLY A 107 -27.76 2.19 -8.13
N LEU A 108 -28.00 3.35 -7.52
CA LEU A 108 -26.96 4.27 -7.08
C LEU A 108 -26.10 3.66 -5.97
N PHE A 109 -26.70 3.05 -4.94
CA PHE A 109 -25.93 2.34 -3.91
C PHE A 109 -25.10 1.20 -4.52
N SER A 110 -25.69 0.43 -5.41
CA SER A 110 -25.00 -0.64 -6.12
C SER A 110 -23.85 -0.12 -6.98
N GLY A 111 -24.03 1.04 -7.63
CA GLY A 111 -23.01 1.70 -8.42
C GLY A 111 -21.84 2.19 -7.55
N VAL A 112 -22.13 2.84 -6.42
CA VAL A 112 -21.11 3.27 -5.46
C VAL A 112 -20.28 2.08 -4.97
N LEU A 113 -20.93 0.99 -4.56
CA LEU A 113 -20.25 -0.21 -4.06
C LEU A 113 -19.40 -0.88 -5.16
N THR A 114 -19.95 -1.08 -6.36
CA THR A 114 -19.23 -1.70 -7.48
C THR A 114 -18.03 -0.87 -7.91
N VAL A 115 -18.20 0.45 -8.08
CA VAL A 115 -17.10 1.34 -8.50
C VAL A 115 -16.05 1.48 -7.40
N GLY A 116 -16.45 1.62 -6.13
CA GLY A 116 -15.51 1.68 -5.02
C GLY A 116 -14.71 0.40 -4.84
N PHE A 117 -15.35 -0.76 -4.99
CA PHE A 117 -14.67 -2.05 -4.99
C PHE A 117 -13.68 -2.16 -6.16
N THR A 118 -14.10 -1.75 -7.37
CA THR A 118 -13.22 -1.74 -8.55
C THR A 118 -12.03 -0.81 -8.35
N LEU A 119 -12.20 0.38 -7.76
CA LEU A 119 -11.09 1.28 -7.46
C LEU A 119 -10.14 0.69 -6.42
N THR A 120 -10.67 -0.02 -5.42
CA THR A 120 -9.85 -0.72 -4.41
C THR A 120 -9.01 -1.82 -5.08
N ALA A 121 -9.63 -2.65 -5.92
CA ALA A 121 -8.94 -3.69 -6.67
C ALA A 121 -7.88 -3.12 -7.62
N ILE A 122 -8.20 -2.04 -8.34
CA ILE A 122 -7.22 -1.36 -9.19
C ILE A 122 -6.10 -0.79 -8.33
N GLY A 123 -6.37 -0.21 -7.16
CA GLY A 123 -5.36 0.30 -6.23
C GLY A 123 -4.30 -0.74 -5.84
N LEU A 124 -4.70 -2.01 -5.75
CA LEU A 124 -3.79 -3.13 -5.43
C LEU A 124 -3.02 -3.68 -6.64
N LEU A 125 -3.24 -3.16 -7.84
CA LEU A 125 -2.40 -3.46 -9.00
C LEU A 125 -1.13 -2.63 -8.96
N GLN A 126 -0.01 -3.22 -9.38
CA GLN A 126 1.17 -2.42 -9.68
C GLN A 126 0.86 -1.36 -10.75
N GLY A 127 1.28 -0.13 -10.48
CA GLY A 127 1.06 0.99 -11.38
C GLY A 127 1.81 2.22 -10.88
N PRO A 128 1.72 3.33 -11.63
CA PRO A 128 2.32 4.59 -11.23
C PRO A 128 1.73 5.08 -9.90
N HIS A 129 2.51 5.87 -9.18
CA HIS A 129 2.10 6.50 -7.92
C HIS A 129 0.84 7.37 -8.06
N GLU A 130 0.59 7.90 -9.27
CA GLU A 130 -0.59 8.70 -9.59
C GLU A 130 -1.53 7.97 -10.56
N MET A 131 -2.80 7.84 -10.20
CA MET A 131 -3.85 7.37 -11.10
C MET A 131 -4.59 8.55 -11.72
N MET A 132 -4.28 8.92 -12.95
CA MET A 132 -4.92 10.05 -13.65
C MET A 132 -4.90 11.36 -12.82
N GLY A 133 -3.88 11.55 -11.97
CA GLY A 133 -3.73 12.69 -11.06
C GLY A 133 -4.32 12.51 -9.66
N TYR A 134 -4.87 11.33 -9.33
CA TYR A 134 -5.26 10.94 -7.96
C TYR A 134 -4.09 10.24 -7.26
N LYS A 135 -3.69 10.73 -6.08
CA LYS A 135 -2.64 10.15 -5.23
C LYS A 135 -3.20 9.46 -3.98
N GLY A 136 -4.33 9.91 -3.44
CA GLY A 136 -4.95 9.31 -2.27
C GLY A 136 -4.19 9.67 -0.98
N PHE A 137 -3.40 8.72 -0.46
CA PHE A 137 -2.64 8.85 0.78
C PHE A 137 -1.15 8.58 0.57
N GLY A 138 -0.30 9.31 1.28
CA GLY A 138 1.16 9.17 1.20
C GLY A 138 1.86 9.70 2.45
N ARG A 139 3.19 9.57 2.46
CA ARG A 139 4.05 10.03 3.55
C ARG A 139 4.13 11.56 3.60
N GLN A 140 4.10 12.13 4.80
CA GLN A 140 4.23 13.57 4.99
C GLN A 140 5.69 13.95 5.26
N ARG A 141 6.20 14.97 4.55
CA ARG A 141 7.58 15.43 4.69
C ARG A 141 7.82 16.01 6.09
N GLY A 142 8.91 15.62 6.75
CA GLY A 142 9.29 16.11 8.07
C GLY A 142 8.46 15.54 9.23
N GLN A 143 7.56 14.59 8.98
CA GLN A 143 6.81 13.87 10.02
C GLN A 143 6.91 12.36 9.77
N PRO A 144 7.98 11.70 10.24
CA PRO A 144 8.15 10.26 10.11
C PRO A 144 6.96 9.49 10.71
N GLY A 145 6.54 8.41 10.06
CA GLY A 145 5.44 7.56 10.54
C GLY A 145 4.03 8.15 10.38
N VAL A 146 3.90 9.40 9.90
CA VAL A 146 2.59 10.04 9.66
C VAL A 146 2.19 9.89 8.20
N ILE A 147 1.01 9.28 7.98
CA ILE A 147 0.38 9.14 6.67
C ILE A 147 -0.79 10.11 6.57
N ALA A 148 -0.77 10.96 5.55
CA ALA A 148 -1.80 11.95 5.29
C ALA A 148 -2.33 11.87 3.85
N GLU A 149 -3.43 12.56 3.61
CA GLU A 149 -3.97 12.74 2.27
C GLU A 149 -2.95 13.45 1.38
N ALA A 150 -2.55 12.80 0.30
CA ALA A 150 -1.59 13.30 -0.66
C ALA A 150 -2.32 13.75 -1.94
N GLY A 151 -2.11 14.99 -2.34
CA GLY A 151 -2.62 15.52 -3.60
C GLY A 151 -4.15 15.72 -3.67
N PRO A 152 -4.69 15.90 -4.89
CA PRO A 152 -6.12 16.14 -5.12
C PRO A 152 -6.98 14.92 -4.77
N GLN A 153 -8.05 15.13 -4.01
CA GLN A 153 -8.97 14.08 -3.59
C GLN A 153 -10.11 13.83 -4.60
N LEU A 154 -10.75 12.67 -4.47
CA LEU A 154 -11.98 12.38 -5.19
C LEU A 154 -13.12 13.24 -4.66
N TRP A 155 -13.90 13.84 -5.56
CA TRP A 155 -15.14 14.56 -5.24
C TRP A 155 -16.17 13.63 -4.62
N MET A 156 -16.19 12.38 -5.07
CA MET A 156 -17.01 11.31 -4.53
C MET A 156 -16.08 10.16 -4.11
N PRO A 157 -15.71 10.04 -2.82
CA PRO A 157 -14.77 9.04 -2.33
C PRO A 157 -15.45 7.66 -2.20
N VAL A 158 -15.83 7.10 -3.35
CA VAL A 158 -16.56 5.82 -3.45
C VAL A 158 -15.75 4.63 -2.95
N ASP A 159 -14.42 4.71 -3.05
CA ASP A 159 -13.47 3.76 -2.47
C ASP A 159 -13.59 3.74 -0.94
N ARG A 160 -13.50 4.91 -0.29
CA ARG A 160 -13.62 5.04 1.16
C ARG A 160 -15.00 4.61 1.65
N TRP A 161 -16.07 5.02 0.98
CA TRP A 161 -17.44 4.65 1.37
C TRP A 161 -17.70 3.16 1.25
N SER A 162 -17.24 2.54 0.16
CA SER A 162 -17.40 1.10 -0.06
C SER A 162 -16.61 0.29 0.96
N ASN A 163 -15.33 0.63 1.21
CA ASN A 163 -14.53 -0.06 2.22
C ASN A 163 -15.12 0.11 3.63
N ALA A 164 -15.54 1.33 4.01
CA ALA A 164 -16.17 1.56 5.30
C ALA A 164 -17.47 0.74 5.48
N PHE A 165 -18.25 0.57 4.40
CA PHE A 165 -19.44 -0.27 4.41
C PHE A 165 -19.08 -1.76 4.63
N PHE A 166 -18.08 -2.29 3.92
CA PHE A 166 -17.65 -3.67 4.10
C PHE A 166 -16.95 -3.90 5.45
N ASP A 167 -16.21 -2.93 5.98
CA ASP A 167 -15.64 -2.96 7.33
C ASP A 167 -16.74 -3.07 8.38
N TRP A 168 -17.76 -2.20 8.30
CA TRP A 168 -18.93 -2.23 9.18
C TRP A 168 -19.68 -3.57 9.10
N LEU A 169 -19.86 -4.08 7.89
CA LEU A 169 -20.55 -5.33 7.64
C LEU A 169 -19.75 -6.54 8.15
N SER A 170 -18.41 -6.48 8.06
CA SER A 170 -17.49 -7.51 8.56
C SER A 170 -17.58 -7.73 10.06
N VAL A 171 -17.86 -6.65 10.79
CA VAL A 171 -17.91 -6.62 12.25
C VAL A 171 -19.31 -6.96 12.78
N SER A 172 -20.34 -6.57 12.03
CA SER A 172 -21.74 -6.70 12.45
C SER A 172 -22.36 -8.04 12.07
N THR A 173 -22.40 -8.35 10.77
CA THR A 173 -23.38 -9.32 10.24
C THR A 173 -22.73 -10.44 9.43
N ILE A 174 -21.69 -10.15 8.65
CA ILE A 174 -21.06 -11.12 7.74
C ILE A 174 -19.55 -11.06 7.93
N ARG A 175 -19.00 -11.99 8.71
CA ARG A 175 -17.55 -12.12 8.88
C ARG A 175 -17.00 -12.83 7.64
N PRO A 176 -16.09 -12.21 6.88
CA PRO A 176 -15.65 -12.76 5.62
C PRO A 176 -14.67 -13.94 5.78
N ASP A 177 -14.06 -14.16 6.94
CA ASP A 177 -13.10 -15.25 7.10
C ASP A 177 -13.74 -16.58 7.58
N ILE A 178 -13.24 -17.70 7.05
CA ILE A 178 -13.46 -19.07 7.54
C ILE A 178 -13.00 -19.21 8.99
N SER A 179 -11.97 -18.46 9.40
CA SER A 179 -11.49 -18.37 10.79
C SER A 179 -12.45 -17.62 11.73
N GLY A 180 -13.43 -16.89 11.17
CA GLY A 180 -14.43 -16.13 11.92
C GLY A 180 -13.99 -14.74 12.35
N ALA A 181 -12.91 -14.21 11.79
CA ALA A 181 -12.44 -12.85 12.07
C ALA A 181 -12.97 -11.79 11.08
N PRO A 182 -13.18 -10.53 11.55
CA PRO A 182 -13.68 -9.45 10.71
C PRO A 182 -12.56 -8.81 9.86
N LEU A 183 -12.89 -8.45 8.61
CA LEU A 183 -12.00 -7.74 7.68
C LEU A 183 -11.38 -6.50 8.31
N MET A 184 -12.17 -5.74 9.08
CA MET A 184 -11.72 -4.52 9.74
C MET A 184 -10.53 -4.73 10.68
N GLN A 185 -10.37 -5.92 11.26
CA GLN A 185 -9.25 -6.26 12.15
C GLN A 185 -8.02 -6.74 11.38
N TYR A 186 -8.22 -7.50 10.31
CA TYR A 186 -7.13 -8.12 9.55
C TYR A 186 -6.59 -7.24 8.41
N ASN A 187 -7.41 -6.38 7.83
CA ASN A 187 -7.02 -5.38 6.83
C ASN A 187 -7.65 -4.02 7.13
N PRO A 188 -7.24 -3.38 8.24
CA PRO A 188 -7.71 -2.04 8.55
C PRO A 188 -7.35 -1.07 7.43
N GLU A 189 -8.27 -0.15 7.12
CA GLU A 189 -8.06 0.95 6.19
C GLU A 189 -7.62 0.51 4.78
N LEU A 190 -8.25 -0.55 4.25
CA LEU A 190 -7.89 -1.12 2.95
C LEU A 190 -7.93 -0.10 1.79
N TYR A 191 -8.82 0.90 1.87
CA TYR A 191 -8.88 1.99 0.89
C TYR A 191 -7.59 2.83 0.83
N LYS A 192 -6.84 2.97 1.95
CA LYS A 192 -5.54 3.64 1.96
C LYS A 192 -4.45 2.74 1.41
N MET A 193 -4.55 1.44 1.63
CA MET A 193 -3.51 0.47 1.26
C MET A 193 -3.19 0.53 -0.24
N GLY A 194 -4.19 0.72 -1.11
CA GLY A 194 -3.97 0.83 -2.55
C GLY A 194 -3.03 1.98 -2.95
N SER A 195 -3.14 3.16 -2.35
CA SER A 195 -2.21 4.26 -2.63
C SER A 195 -0.87 4.07 -1.93
N LEU A 196 -0.88 3.54 -0.70
CA LEU A 196 0.33 3.38 0.12
C LEU A 196 1.28 2.31 -0.42
N LEU A 197 0.76 1.22 -1.00
CA LEU A 197 1.57 0.19 -1.63
C LEU A 197 2.28 0.69 -2.90
N ARG A 198 1.74 1.74 -3.54
CA ARG A 198 2.31 2.40 -4.73
C ARG A 198 3.24 3.56 -4.40
N ASP A 199 3.39 3.91 -3.13
CA ASP A 199 4.47 4.79 -2.67
C ASP A 199 5.76 3.96 -2.62
N ASN A 200 6.29 3.68 -3.81
CA ASN A 200 7.49 2.88 -4.03
C ASN A 200 8.52 3.69 -4.82
N TYR A 201 9.73 3.13 -4.91
CA TYR A 201 10.85 3.75 -5.61
C TYR A 201 10.51 4.02 -7.09
N ASN A 202 11.00 5.16 -7.61
CA ASN A 202 10.76 5.63 -8.98
C ASN A 202 9.27 5.74 -9.38
N ALA A 203 8.39 6.09 -8.44
CA ALA A 203 6.98 6.44 -8.71
C ALA A 203 6.14 5.32 -9.37
N GLY A 204 6.39 4.06 -9.03
CA GLY A 204 5.59 2.91 -9.44
C GLY A 204 6.40 1.64 -9.76
N GLU A 205 7.73 1.73 -9.81
CA GLU A 205 8.60 0.65 -10.32
C GLU A 205 8.87 -0.47 -9.32
N GLY A 206 8.53 -0.29 -8.04
CA GLY A 206 8.65 -1.34 -7.02
C GLY A 206 7.50 -2.35 -7.04
N GLN A 207 7.72 -3.53 -6.48
CA GLN A 207 6.69 -4.55 -6.32
C GLN A 207 5.74 -4.16 -5.19
N VAL A 208 4.43 -4.34 -5.41
CA VAL A 208 3.37 -3.94 -4.46
C VAL A 208 3.03 -5.03 -3.45
N SER A 209 3.44 -6.27 -3.72
CA SER A 209 3.15 -7.47 -2.95
C SER A 209 4.43 -8.26 -2.68
N MET A 210 4.44 -9.02 -1.58
CA MET A 210 5.54 -9.91 -1.21
C MET A 210 4.98 -11.32 -0.95
N PRO A 211 5.67 -12.41 -1.34
CA PRO A 211 5.22 -13.76 -1.00
C PRO A 211 5.27 -14.01 0.52
N ALA A 212 4.46 -14.95 1.00
CA ALA A 212 4.38 -15.31 2.42
C ALA A 212 5.69 -15.86 3.00
N ASP A 213 6.60 -16.36 2.16
CA ASP A 213 7.92 -16.84 2.58
C ASP A 213 9.02 -15.75 2.48
N GLY A 214 8.67 -14.55 1.98
CA GLY A 214 9.62 -13.50 1.62
C GLY A 214 10.26 -12.78 2.79
N ALA A 215 9.67 -12.86 3.97
CA ALA A 215 10.20 -12.29 5.19
C ALA A 215 10.00 -13.23 6.38
N GLU A 216 10.93 -13.17 7.33
CA GLU A 216 10.83 -13.83 8.62
C GLU A 216 11.02 -12.80 9.74
N ILE A 217 10.28 -12.97 10.83
CA ILE A 217 10.32 -12.04 11.97
C ILE A 217 10.95 -12.78 13.14
N PRO A 218 12.28 -12.69 13.30
CA PRO A 218 12.96 -13.39 14.38
C PRO A 218 12.65 -12.80 15.75
N ARG A 219 12.37 -11.49 15.84
CA ARG A 219 12.26 -10.81 17.13
C ARG A 219 11.38 -9.56 17.10
N VAL A 220 10.60 -9.41 18.17
CA VAL A 220 9.85 -8.19 18.49
C VAL A 220 10.24 -7.74 19.89
N ALA A 221 10.46 -6.44 20.05
CA ALA A 221 10.79 -5.85 21.33
C ALA A 221 9.97 -4.58 21.60
N LYS A 222 9.50 -4.45 22.84
CA LYS A 222 8.97 -3.19 23.38
C LYS A 222 10.04 -2.51 24.21
N ILE A 223 10.21 -1.21 24.02
CA ILE A 223 11.24 -0.45 24.72
C ILE A 223 10.68 0.00 26.07
N ASP A 224 11.36 -0.35 27.16
CA ASP A 224 10.92 0.08 28.48
C ASP A 224 11.21 1.58 28.68
N GLY A 225 10.18 2.34 29.06
CA GLY A 225 10.26 3.78 29.31
C GLY A 225 10.08 4.67 28.08
N ALA A 226 9.91 4.10 26.89
CA ALA A 226 9.47 4.81 25.70
C ALA A 226 8.30 4.05 25.06
N ASP A 227 7.28 4.74 24.55
CA ASP A 227 6.19 4.07 23.84
C ASP A 227 6.62 3.69 22.41
N MET A 228 7.66 2.86 22.31
CA MET A 228 8.28 2.45 21.06
C MET A 228 8.38 0.93 20.94
N TRP A 229 8.16 0.44 19.72
CA TRP A 229 8.27 -0.95 19.34
C TRP A 229 9.34 -1.13 18.28
N VAL A 230 10.07 -2.23 18.37
CA VAL A 230 11.07 -2.63 17.38
C VAL A 230 10.73 -4.00 16.84
N VAL A 231 10.63 -4.09 15.52
CA VAL A 231 10.39 -5.34 14.82
C VAL A 231 11.60 -5.63 13.94
N GLN A 232 12.29 -6.71 14.25
CA GLN A 232 13.39 -7.20 13.44
C GLN A 232 12.84 -8.11 12.35
N THR A 233 13.28 -7.89 11.11
CA THR A 233 12.82 -8.61 9.94
C THR A 233 14.02 -9.07 9.13
N ASN A 234 14.05 -10.37 8.80
CA ASN A 234 14.96 -10.93 7.82
C ASN A 234 14.23 -11.08 6.48
N PHE A 235 14.71 -10.40 5.46
CA PHE A 235 14.15 -10.45 4.11
C PHE A 235 14.94 -11.45 3.26
N LYS A 236 14.23 -12.41 2.65
CA LYS A 236 14.81 -13.39 1.73
C LYS A 236 14.90 -12.81 0.32
N SER A 237 15.60 -13.52 -0.58
CA SER A 237 15.74 -13.11 -1.97
C SER A 237 14.41 -12.99 -2.73
N SER A 238 13.36 -13.71 -2.32
CA SER A 238 12.01 -13.63 -2.90
C SER A 238 11.28 -12.31 -2.62
N SER A 239 11.76 -11.50 -1.66
CA SER A 239 11.19 -10.18 -1.35
C SER A 239 11.68 -9.03 -2.24
N ARG A 240 12.68 -9.29 -3.10
CA ARG A 240 13.35 -8.26 -3.91
C ARG A 240 12.47 -7.77 -5.06
N ASP A 241 12.60 -6.48 -5.39
CA ASP A 241 11.88 -5.89 -6.52
C ASP A 241 12.41 -6.40 -7.85
N PHE A 242 11.61 -7.21 -8.56
CA PHE A 242 11.96 -7.74 -9.89
C PHE A 242 13.34 -8.42 -9.94
N GLY A 243 13.72 -9.10 -8.85
CA GLY A 243 15.02 -9.76 -8.70
C GLY A 243 16.22 -8.81 -8.53
N ARG A 244 15.96 -7.51 -8.33
CA ARG A 244 16.99 -6.49 -8.05
C ARG A 244 17.21 -6.36 -6.55
N GLN A 245 17.13 -5.14 -6.02
CA GLN A 245 17.26 -4.81 -4.62
C GLN A 245 15.86 -4.77 -3.98
N LEU A 246 15.77 -5.12 -2.70
CA LEU A 246 14.58 -4.82 -1.90
C LEU A 246 14.55 -3.33 -1.63
N VAL A 247 13.45 -2.63 -1.92
CA VAL A 247 13.28 -1.20 -1.59
C VAL A 247 11.93 -0.94 -0.92
N LEU A 248 11.92 -0.63 0.37
CA LEU A 248 10.72 -0.42 1.16
C LEU A 248 10.58 1.04 1.58
N SER A 249 9.38 1.60 1.41
CA SER A 249 8.99 2.87 2.03
C SER A 249 8.33 2.63 3.39
N SER A 250 8.24 3.66 4.23
CA SER A 250 7.52 3.53 5.50
C SER A 250 6.03 3.24 5.32
N SER A 251 5.40 3.66 4.21
CA SER A 251 3.98 3.38 3.94
C SER A 251 3.69 1.91 3.61
N GLN A 252 4.71 1.15 3.18
CA GLN A 252 4.60 -0.27 2.83
C GLN A 252 4.80 -1.20 4.03
N VAL A 253 5.14 -0.66 5.20
CA VAL A 253 5.36 -1.39 6.44
C VAL A 253 4.35 -0.89 7.48
N ARG A 254 3.54 -1.79 8.01
CA ARG A 254 2.46 -1.44 8.96
C ARG A 254 2.47 -2.38 10.14
N LEU A 255 2.54 -1.83 11.34
CA LEU A 255 2.31 -2.60 12.57
C LEU A 255 0.83 -2.47 12.95
N VAL A 256 0.12 -3.60 12.98
CA VAL A 256 -1.32 -3.62 13.27
C VAL A 256 -1.54 -4.11 14.69
N GLY A 257 -2.30 -3.34 15.46
CA GLY A 257 -2.63 -3.66 16.83
C GLY A 257 -3.72 -4.72 16.96
N SER A 258 -3.80 -5.35 18.13
CA SER A 258 -4.90 -6.27 18.45
C SER A 258 -6.19 -5.50 18.65
N ALA A 259 -7.24 -5.88 17.92
CA ALA A 259 -8.58 -5.31 18.10
C ALA A 259 -9.58 -6.37 18.57
N ARG A 260 -10.50 -5.98 19.46
CA ARG A 260 -11.57 -6.85 19.97
C ARG A 260 -12.93 -6.18 19.76
N GLY A 261 -13.93 -7.01 19.46
CA GLY A 261 -15.31 -6.57 19.26
C GLY A 261 -15.45 -5.72 17.99
N THR A 262 -16.05 -4.53 18.12
CA THR A 262 -16.39 -3.67 16.99
C THR A 262 -15.42 -2.52 16.72
N LYS A 263 -14.26 -2.52 17.39
CA LYS A 263 -13.26 -1.47 17.22
C LYS A 263 -12.28 -1.82 16.09
N ALA A 264 -11.89 -0.80 15.33
CA ALA A 264 -10.80 -0.94 14.36
C ALA A 264 -9.47 -0.99 15.12
N PRO A 265 -8.50 -1.81 14.68
CA PRO A 265 -7.16 -1.81 15.26
C PRO A 265 -6.43 -0.53 14.91
N ASP A 266 -5.55 -0.10 15.80
CA ASP A 266 -4.63 0.99 15.52
C ASP A 266 -3.55 0.49 14.54
N VAL A 267 -3.25 1.31 13.54
CA VAL A 267 -2.24 1.04 12.51
C VAL A 267 -1.13 2.05 12.65
N ILE A 268 0.09 1.56 12.81
CA ILE A 268 1.28 2.38 13.02
C ILE A 268 2.29 2.14 11.91
N TYR A 269 2.93 3.21 11.44
CA TYR A 269 3.97 3.17 10.42
C TYR A 269 5.34 3.43 11.06
N PRO A 270 6.43 2.90 10.50
CA PRO A 270 7.74 3.06 11.10
C PRO A 270 8.27 4.48 10.93
N ILE A 271 8.95 4.97 11.96
CA ILE A 271 9.65 6.27 11.97
C ILE A 271 11.07 6.17 11.39
N GLY A 272 11.65 4.97 11.41
CA GLY A 272 12.99 4.70 10.92
C GLY A 272 13.31 3.21 10.90
N TRP A 273 14.52 2.89 10.48
CA TRP A 273 15.02 1.52 10.45
C TRP A 273 16.52 1.46 10.75
N VAL A 274 17.00 0.28 11.15
CA VAL A 274 18.42 -0.04 11.27
C VAL A 274 18.79 -1.08 10.23
N GLN A 275 19.95 -0.88 9.60
CA GLN A 275 20.59 -1.86 8.74
C GLN A 275 22.11 -1.74 8.85
N SER A 276 22.84 -2.81 8.55
CA SER A 276 24.30 -2.78 8.50
C SER A 276 24.80 -1.94 7.33
N SER A 277 25.65 -0.95 7.62
CA SER A 277 26.29 -0.14 6.58
C SER A 277 27.28 -0.98 5.78
N VAL A 278 27.29 -0.79 4.46
CA VAL A 278 28.26 -1.43 3.54
C VAL A 278 29.69 -0.98 3.88
N GLU A 279 29.87 0.25 4.35
CA GLU A 279 31.18 0.87 4.55
C GLU A 279 31.85 0.46 5.87
N THR A 280 31.08 0.38 6.95
CA THR A 280 31.60 0.10 8.29
C THR A 280 31.29 -1.32 8.76
N GLY A 281 30.33 -2.01 8.15
CA GLY A 281 29.80 -3.30 8.63
C GLY A 281 29.05 -3.19 9.96
N LEU A 282 28.96 -1.99 10.52
CA LEU A 282 28.23 -1.67 11.75
C LEU A 282 26.82 -1.22 11.37
N PRO A 283 25.83 -1.48 12.23
CA PRO A 283 24.49 -0.98 12.00
C PRO A 283 24.45 0.52 12.12
N THR A 284 23.70 1.10 11.22
CA THR A 284 23.41 2.52 11.19
C THR A 284 21.91 2.68 11.26
N THR A 285 21.48 3.65 12.07
CA THR A 285 20.07 4.03 12.16
C THR A 285 19.76 5.05 11.07
N TYR A 286 18.68 4.82 10.34
CA TYR A 286 18.16 5.69 9.30
C TYR A 286 16.73 6.09 9.66
N MET A 287 16.30 7.26 9.20
CA MET A 287 14.97 7.81 9.48
C MET A 287 14.16 7.97 8.20
N PHE A 288 12.84 7.82 8.30
CA PHE A 288 11.89 8.11 7.24
C PHE A 288 11.38 9.55 7.32
N ASP A 289 12.30 10.51 7.41
CA ASP A 289 12.01 11.95 7.51
C ASP A 289 11.73 12.62 6.15
N ASP A 290 12.30 12.09 5.07
CA ASP A 290 12.02 12.52 3.70
C ASP A 290 11.35 11.40 2.86
N PRO A 291 10.36 11.73 2.00
CA PRO A 291 9.81 10.79 1.02
C PRO A 291 10.85 10.13 0.10
N ALA A 292 12.02 10.74 -0.08
CA ALA A 292 13.13 10.15 -0.83
C ALA A 292 13.84 9.00 -0.08
N ASN A 293 13.61 8.86 1.23
CA ASN A 293 14.25 7.82 2.03
C ASN A 293 13.49 6.50 1.91
N PHE A 294 14.21 5.47 1.49
CA PHE A 294 13.73 4.10 1.37
C PHE A 294 14.70 3.15 2.09
N ALA A 295 14.15 2.17 2.79
CA ALA A 295 14.91 1.07 3.34
C ALA A 295 15.28 0.11 2.22
N SER A 296 16.58 0.00 1.91
CA SER A 296 17.05 -0.76 0.76
C SER A 296 18.03 -1.86 1.16
N GLY A 297 17.88 -3.08 0.64
CA GLY A 297 18.76 -4.18 1.01
C GLY A 297 20.21 -3.97 0.57
N THR A 298 21.18 -4.47 1.33
CA THR A 298 22.62 -4.29 1.03
C THR A 298 23.00 -4.94 -0.31
N PRO A 299 23.63 -4.21 -1.26
CA PRO A 299 24.07 -4.78 -2.53
C PRO A 299 24.97 -6.01 -2.32
N GLY A 300 24.69 -7.10 -3.04
CA GLY A 300 25.49 -8.33 -3.00
C GLY A 300 25.13 -9.33 -1.89
N GLN A 301 24.21 -9.00 -0.97
CA GLN A 301 23.72 -9.96 0.03
C GLN A 301 22.37 -10.56 -0.38
N ASN A 302 22.25 -11.89 -0.31
CA ASN A 302 21.02 -12.63 -0.67
C ASN A 302 19.89 -12.45 0.34
N GLU A 303 20.25 -12.19 1.59
CA GLU A 303 19.34 -11.88 2.68
C GLU A 303 19.64 -10.48 3.20
N SER A 304 18.59 -9.77 3.61
CA SER A 304 18.72 -8.43 4.17
C SER A 304 18.05 -8.37 5.52
N GLN A 305 18.82 -8.09 6.56
CA GLN A 305 18.31 -7.93 7.91
C GLN A 305 18.07 -6.44 8.18
N MET A 306 16.85 -6.10 8.61
CA MET A 306 16.48 -4.74 8.99
C MET A 306 15.69 -4.76 10.30
N ALA A 307 15.80 -3.71 11.10
CA ALA A 307 14.95 -3.53 12.28
C ALA A 307 14.18 -2.22 12.16
N PHE A 308 12.85 -2.28 12.21
CA PHE A 308 11.98 -1.10 12.07
C PHE A 308 11.55 -0.57 13.43
N PHE A 309 11.55 0.75 13.59
CA PHE A 309 11.09 1.44 14.80
C PHE A 309 9.69 2.01 14.59
N PHE A 310 8.81 1.77 15.56
CA PHE A 310 7.44 2.26 15.57
C PHE A 310 7.19 3.03 16.85
N GLU A 311 6.63 4.24 16.74
CA GLU A 311 6.12 4.99 17.88
C GLU A 311 4.64 4.66 18.07
N ALA A 312 4.27 4.13 19.22
CA ALA A 312 2.92 3.64 19.49
C ALA A 312 2.26 4.40 20.64
N PRO A 313 0.93 4.52 20.67
CA PRO A 313 0.26 5.06 21.84
C PRO A 313 0.34 4.11 23.04
N SER A 314 0.28 4.67 24.25
CA SER A 314 0.30 3.91 25.49
C SER A 314 -0.82 2.85 25.52
N GLY A 315 -0.46 1.58 25.73
CA GLY A 315 -1.42 0.46 25.74
C GLY A 315 -1.62 -0.23 24.40
N PHE A 316 -0.91 0.18 23.34
CA PHE A 316 -0.85 -0.54 22.08
C PHE A 316 -0.24 -1.95 22.27
N SER A 317 -0.91 -2.95 21.71
CA SER A 317 -0.44 -4.34 21.66
C SER A 317 -0.45 -4.78 20.21
N PRO A 318 0.70 -5.12 19.60
CA PRO A 318 0.75 -5.58 18.22
C PRO A 318 0.18 -7.00 18.08
N GLU A 319 -0.48 -7.26 16.96
CA GLU A 319 -1.00 -8.59 16.60
C GLU A 319 -0.20 -9.20 15.45
N PHE A 320 -0.02 -8.45 14.37
CA PHE A 320 0.80 -8.84 13.22
C PHE A 320 1.47 -7.61 12.60
N ILE A 321 2.48 -7.84 11.79
CA ILE A 321 3.05 -6.81 10.90
C ILE A 321 2.67 -7.12 9.46
N GLN A 322 2.32 -6.08 8.71
CA GLN A 322 2.06 -6.15 7.29
C GLN A 322 3.23 -5.55 6.53
N LEU A 323 3.83 -6.33 5.65
CA LEU A 323 4.94 -5.95 4.79
C LEU A 323 4.48 -6.10 3.34
N ARG A 324 4.40 -4.99 2.59
CA ARG A 324 3.90 -4.95 1.21
C ARG A 324 2.59 -5.72 1.01
N GLY A 325 1.60 -5.43 1.85
CA GLY A 325 0.27 -6.05 1.76
C GLY A 325 0.18 -7.48 2.33
N THR A 326 1.31 -8.15 2.61
CA THR A 326 1.32 -9.50 3.18
C THR A 326 1.51 -9.45 4.69
N ARG A 327 0.74 -10.27 5.41
CA ARG A 327 0.75 -10.32 6.87
C ARG A 327 1.75 -11.37 7.36
N PHE A 328 2.42 -11.05 8.46
CA PHE A 328 3.37 -11.92 9.13
C PHE A 328 3.10 -11.90 10.63
N ASP A 329 2.98 -13.10 11.20
CA ASP A 329 2.76 -13.28 12.63
C ASP A 329 3.99 -12.85 13.42
N LEU A 330 3.74 -12.22 14.56
CA LEU A 330 4.78 -11.72 15.44
C LEU A 330 5.13 -12.77 16.51
N PRO A 331 6.42 -13.00 16.80
CA PRO A 331 6.81 -13.76 17.98
C PRO A 331 6.46 -12.98 19.26
N ASP A 332 6.45 -13.69 20.40
CA ASP A 332 6.22 -13.09 21.70
C ASP A 332 7.15 -11.88 21.95
N ALA A 333 6.55 -10.76 22.33
CA ALA A 333 7.28 -9.52 22.54
C ALA A 333 8.23 -9.62 23.74
N THR A 334 9.48 -9.24 23.53
CA THR A 334 10.47 -9.13 24.60
C THR A 334 10.55 -7.69 25.10
N SER A 335 10.77 -7.48 26.40
CA SER A 335 11.15 -6.15 26.91
C SER A 335 12.62 -5.88 26.61
N ALA A 336 12.92 -4.69 26.11
CA ALA A 336 14.29 -4.26 25.82
C ALA A 336 14.55 -2.89 26.44
N ASN A 337 15.75 -2.68 26.96
CA ASN A 337 16.17 -1.35 27.41
C ASN A 337 16.61 -0.51 26.20
N ALA A 338 16.59 0.82 26.35
CA ALA A 338 17.08 1.72 25.31
C ALA A 338 18.56 1.46 24.92
N SER A 339 19.38 0.97 25.85
CA SER A 339 20.75 0.51 25.58
C SER A 339 20.81 -0.78 24.75
N ASP A 340 19.82 -1.65 24.91
CA ASP A 340 19.73 -2.90 24.16
C ASP A 340 19.33 -2.63 22.70
N LEU A 341 18.73 -1.47 22.38
CA LEU A 341 18.37 -1.11 21.00
C LEU A 341 19.59 -0.90 20.09
N ALA A 342 20.66 -0.30 20.62
CA ALA A 342 21.93 -0.23 19.93
C ALA A 342 22.47 -1.65 19.64
N PHE A 343 22.16 -2.61 20.51
CA PHE A 343 22.56 -4.01 20.37
C PHE A 343 21.59 -4.85 19.50
N LEU A 344 20.30 -4.53 19.50
CA LEU A 344 19.25 -5.15 18.68
C LEU A 344 19.32 -4.70 17.22
N GLY A 345 19.77 -3.46 17.01
CA GLY A 345 20.21 -2.96 15.71
C GLY A 345 21.54 -3.56 15.27
N GLY A 346 22.35 -4.09 16.20
CA GLY A 346 23.57 -4.85 15.94
C GLY A 346 24.90 -4.11 16.12
N GLY A 347 25.06 -3.13 17.02
CA GLY A 347 26.33 -2.40 17.11
C GLY A 347 26.32 -1.13 17.96
N THR A 348 27.34 -1.07 18.83
CA THR A 348 27.64 0.02 19.74
C THR A 348 28.02 1.31 19.03
N SER A 349 27.69 2.42 19.69
CA SER A 349 28.15 3.80 19.52
C SER A 349 27.30 4.72 18.63
N GLY A 350 26.86 5.81 19.27
CA GLY A 350 26.62 7.11 18.67
C GLY A 350 25.56 7.15 17.59
N GLY A 351 24.38 7.68 17.91
CA GLY A 351 23.60 8.36 16.89
C GLY A 351 24.51 9.40 16.25
N VAL A 352 24.93 9.15 15.02
CA VAL A 352 25.48 10.20 14.17
C VAL A 352 24.26 11.01 13.78
N GLN A 353 24.00 12.06 14.55
CA GLN A 353 23.21 13.17 14.07
C GLN A 353 23.93 13.63 12.80
N ASP A 354 23.29 13.43 11.65
CA ASP A 354 23.86 13.85 10.38
C ASP A 354 23.86 15.39 10.36
N ASP A 355 24.94 15.97 10.87
CA ASP A 355 25.19 17.41 10.94
C ASP A 355 25.60 18.00 9.57
N ARG A 356 25.46 17.21 8.49
CA ARG A 356 25.51 17.76 7.14
C ARG A 356 24.34 18.72 7.01
N GLN A 357 24.64 20.02 6.98
CA GLN A 357 23.72 21.03 6.48
C GLN A 357 23.11 20.48 5.20
N LEU A 358 21.78 20.27 5.22
CA LEU A 358 21.00 19.89 4.07
C LEU A 358 21.42 20.84 2.94
N GLY A 359 22.13 20.29 1.94
CA GLY A 359 22.34 21.01 0.71
C GLY A 359 20.96 21.42 0.18
N LEU A 360 20.86 22.65 -0.31
CA LEU A 360 19.67 23.07 -1.05
C LEU A 360 19.35 22.01 -2.13
N PRO A 361 18.07 21.83 -2.49
CA PRO A 361 17.67 20.91 -3.55
C PRO A 361 18.60 21.10 -4.76
N ILE A 362 19.11 20.01 -5.34
CA ILE A 362 19.95 20.10 -6.54
C ILE A 362 19.19 20.80 -7.68
N ASP A 363 17.86 20.72 -7.64
CA ASP A 363 16.93 21.38 -8.56
C ASP A 363 16.87 22.91 -8.41
N ASP A 364 17.24 23.45 -7.23
CA ASP A 364 17.37 24.90 -6.98
C ASP A 364 18.82 25.39 -7.13
N ALA A 365 19.80 24.49 -7.03
CA ALA A 365 21.22 24.81 -7.16
C ALA A 365 21.76 24.68 -8.60
N VAL A 366 21.09 23.88 -9.44
CA VAL A 366 21.50 23.62 -10.83
C VAL A 366 20.33 23.92 -11.76
N ASP A 367 20.32 25.11 -12.33
CA ASP A 367 19.42 25.42 -13.44
C ASP A 367 19.90 24.66 -14.69
N VAL A 368 19.21 23.58 -15.06
CA VAL A 368 19.52 22.79 -16.26
C VAL A 368 19.07 23.58 -17.48
N SER A 369 19.81 24.64 -17.80
CA SER A 369 19.47 25.60 -18.84
C SER A 369 19.57 25.00 -20.25
N LYS A 370 20.42 23.96 -20.44
CA LYS A 370 20.62 23.30 -21.74
C LYS A 370 20.93 21.81 -21.58
N ARG A 371 20.15 20.96 -22.25
CA ARG A 371 20.51 19.56 -22.49
C ARG A 371 21.66 19.51 -23.49
N VAL A 372 22.86 19.10 -23.05
CA VAL A 372 23.99 18.86 -23.95
C VAL A 372 23.70 17.59 -24.76
N ALA A 373 23.37 17.76 -26.04
CA ALA A 373 23.25 16.64 -26.96
C ALA A 373 24.61 15.95 -27.10
N ASN A 374 24.67 14.64 -26.88
CA ASN A 374 25.84 13.74 -27.03
C ASN A 374 26.74 13.52 -25.80
N PHE A 375 26.26 13.69 -24.58
CA PHE A 375 26.98 13.14 -23.42
C PHE A 375 26.86 11.60 -23.41
N ARG A 376 27.94 10.89 -23.78
CA ARG A 376 28.04 9.43 -23.71
C ARG A 376 29.17 9.05 -22.75
N PRO A 377 28.89 8.47 -21.56
CA PRO A 377 29.94 7.96 -20.70
C PRO A 377 30.64 6.77 -21.39
N SER A 378 31.93 6.91 -21.66
CA SER A 378 32.78 5.86 -22.24
C SER A 378 33.28 4.94 -21.13
N VAL A 379 33.10 3.62 -21.31
CA VAL A 379 33.40 2.60 -20.28
C VAL A 379 34.86 2.10 -20.33
N ASN A 380 35.70 2.65 -21.21
CA ASN A 380 37.08 2.15 -21.39
C ASN A 380 38.08 3.30 -21.68
N ARG A 381 38.69 3.89 -20.64
CA ARG A 381 40.07 4.46 -20.56
C ARG A 381 40.27 5.30 -19.27
N ILE A 382 41.50 5.30 -18.73
CA ILE A 382 42.00 6.01 -17.52
C ILE A 382 42.61 7.39 -17.92
N PRO A 383 42.75 8.43 -17.06
CA PRO A 383 42.01 8.85 -15.85
C PRO A 383 41.12 10.10 -16.10
N GLY A 384 40.11 10.31 -15.25
CA GLY A 384 39.12 11.39 -15.42
C GLY A 384 39.61 12.76 -14.98
N SER A 385 39.43 13.77 -15.83
CA SER A 385 39.45 15.19 -15.45
C SER A 385 38.13 15.83 -15.88
N MET A 386 37.50 16.55 -14.97
CA MET A 386 36.42 17.51 -15.27
C MET A 386 37.06 18.89 -15.26
N GLN A 387 36.91 19.66 -16.33
CA GLN A 387 37.38 21.05 -16.41
C GLN A 387 36.19 21.99 -16.26
N LEU A 388 36.36 23.00 -15.40
CA LEU A 388 35.42 24.11 -15.24
C LEU A 388 35.87 25.28 -16.10
N THR A 389 34.91 25.95 -16.74
CA THR A 389 35.13 27.25 -17.39
C THR A 389 35.26 28.36 -16.34
N GLU A 390 35.78 29.52 -16.72
CA GLU A 390 35.91 30.70 -15.85
C GLU A 390 34.58 31.15 -15.22
N ASP A 391 33.44 30.80 -15.82
CA ASP A 391 32.08 31.08 -15.33
C ASP A 391 31.50 29.96 -14.43
N ASN A 392 32.33 29.03 -13.94
CA ASN A 392 31.92 27.90 -13.08
C ASN A 392 30.93 26.90 -13.73
N GLU A 393 30.83 26.88 -15.07
CA GLU A 393 30.09 25.86 -15.81
C GLU A 393 30.99 24.66 -16.15
N PHE A 394 30.43 23.44 -16.15
CA PHE A 394 31.13 22.23 -16.57
C PHE A 394 31.10 22.12 -18.10
N ASP A 395 32.23 22.39 -18.75
CA ASP A 395 32.36 22.36 -20.22
C ASP A 395 32.51 20.92 -20.76
N SER A 396 33.35 20.12 -20.10
CA SER A 396 33.51 18.70 -20.43
C SER A 396 34.23 17.92 -19.33
N GLY A 397 33.95 16.62 -19.23
CA GLY A 397 34.71 15.73 -18.37
C GLY A 397 34.15 14.33 -18.24
N PHE A 398 34.92 13.47 -17.59
CA PHE A 398 34.62 12.05 -17.42
C PHE A 398 34.25 11.74 -15.97
N LEU A 399 33.06 11.20 -15.76
CA LEU A 399 32.55 10.78 -14.45
C LEU A 399 32.84 9.30 -14.24
N ARG A 400 33.63 8.96 -13.21
CA ARG A 400 33.76 7.58 -12.72
C ARG A 400 32.63 7.36 -11.73
N LEU A 401 31.60 6.63 -12.12
CA LEU A 401 30.64 6.10 -11.16
C LEU A 401 31.31 4.92 -10.42
N PRO A 402 31.25 4.87 -9.08
CA PRO A 402 31.83 3.77 -8.29
C PRO A 402 31.18 2.40 -8.61
#